data_AF-A0A7I8DX42-F1
#
_entry.id   AF-A0A7I8DX42-F1
#
_cell.length_a   1.000
_cell.length_b   1.000
_cell.length_c   1.000
_cell.angle_alpha   90.00
_cell.angle_beta   90.00
_cell.angle_gamma   90.00
#
_symmetry.space_group_name_H-M   'P 1'
#
loop_
_entity.id
_entity.type
_entity.pdbx_description
1 polymer ?
#
loop_
_entity_poly.entity_id
_entity_poly.type
_entity_poly.pdbx_seq_one_letter_code
_entity_poly.pdbx_strand_id
1 'polypeptide(L)' 'MIQSFFAQQITFPIQKEIQAFEQIKRTQDYSIRLETNQKDEFSKLAISINELLDYIEKEKNRDQEK' A
#
# COMPACT_ATOMS: atom_id res chain seq x y z
N MET A 1 -9.31 28.72 -7.54
CA MET A 1 -9.87 27.45 -7.02
C MET A 1 -8.73 26.66 -6.41
N ILE A 2 -8.46 26.91 -5.12
CA ILE A 2 -7.55 26.11 -4.29
C ILE A 2 -8.36 24.89 -3.83
N GLN A 3 -8.78 24.01 -4.75
CA GLN A 3 -8.86 22.61 -4.34
C GLN A 3 -7.39 22.23 -4.12
N SER A 4 -7.00 22.23 -2.86
CA SER A 4 -5.70 22.74 -2.43
C SER A 4 -4.56 21.88 -2.96
N PHE A 5 -3.43 22.51 -3.30
CA PHE A 5 -2.17 21.82 -3.55
C PHE A 5 -1.91 20.74 -2.48
N PHE A 6 -2.25 21.05 -1.22
CA PHE A 6 -2.24 20.09 -0.11
C PHE A 6 -3.16 18.87 -0.34
N ALA A 7 -4.40 19.07 -0.80
CA ALA A 7 -5.31 17.96 -1.09
C ALA A 7 -4.77 17.04 -2.20
N GLN A 8 -4.18 17.62 -3.25
CA GLN A 8 -3.63 16.83 -4.37
C GLN A 8 -2.31 16.13 -4.01
N GLN A 9 -1.42 16.81 -3.29
CA GLN A 9 -0.06 16.32 -3.02
C GLN A 9 0.02 15.48 -1.75
N ILE A 10 -0.91 15.64 -0.80
CA ILE A 10 -0.84 14.96 0.50
C ILE A 10 -2.09 14.14 0.76
N THR A 11 -3.28 14.75 0.76
CA THR A 11 -4.49 14.03 1.17
C THR A 11 -4.87 12.90 0.22
N PHE A 12 -4.81 13.13 -1.09
CA PHE A 12 -5.20 12.14 -2.10
C PHE A 12 -4.29 10.90 -2.11
N PRO A 13 -2.94 11.02 -2.12
CA PRO A 13 -2.05 9.87 -1.97
C PRO A 13 -2.33 9.09 -0.69
N ILE A 14 -2.47 9.75 0.47
CA ILE A 14 -2.76 9.09 1.75
C ILE A 14 -4.08 8.31 1.70
N GLN A 15 -5.12 8.88 1.10
CA GLN A 15 -6.41 8.19 0.96
C GLN A 15 -6.31 6.91 0.13
N LYS A 16 -5.53 6.92 -0.97
CA LYS A 16 -5.29 5.71 -1.76
C LYS A 16 -4.61 4.61 -0.93
N GLU A 17 -3.58 4.97 -0.18
CA GLU A 17 -2.85 4.04 0.69
C GLU A 17 -3.81 3.43 1.73
N ILE A 18 -4.62 4.25 2.40
CA ILE A 18 -5.62 3.79 3.39
C ILE A 18 -6.62 2.81 2.74
N GLN A 19 -7.13 3.11 1.56
CA GLN A 19 -8.07 2.23 0.86
C GLN A 19 -7.46 0.88 0.52
N ALA A 20 -6.20 0.85 0.08
CA ALA A 20 -5.47 -0.40 -0.16
C ALA A 20 -5.37 -1.23 1.13
N PHE A 21 -5.03 -0.59 2.26
CA PHE A 21 -4.97 -1.27 3.55
C PHE A 21 -6.33 -1.81 4.01
N GLU A 22 -7.40 -1.04 3.85
CA GLU A 22 -8.75 -1.50 4.17
C GLU A 22 -9.15 -2.72 3.32
N GLN A 23 -8.78 -2.72 2.04
CA GLN A 23 -9.00 -3.86 1.16
C GLN A 23 -8.21 -5.10 1.61
N ILE A 24 -6.91 -4.95 1.89
CA ILE A 24 -6.06 -6.04 2.39
C ILE A 24 -6.63 -6.59 3.69
N LYS A 25 -6.99 -5.73 4.64
CA LYS A 25 -7.59 -6.14 5.92
C LYS A 25 -8.88 -6.94 5.72
N ARG A 26 -9.76 -6.51 4.82
CA ARG A 26 -11.04 -7.18 4.56
C ARG A 26 -10.87 -8.53 3.85
N THR A 27 -9.95 -8.60 2.90
CA THR A 27 -9.81 -9.76 2.00
C THR A 27 -8.76 -10.76 2.47
N GLN A 28 -7.82 -10.33 3.33
CA GLN A 28 -6.59 -11.06 3.66
C GLN A 28 -5.78 -11.41 2.39
N ASP A 29 -5.96 -10.63 1.32
CA ASP A 29 -5.23 -10.74 0.08
C ASP A 29 -3.96 -9.89 0.16
N TYR A 30 -2.85 -10.56 0.50
CA TYR A 30 -1.54 -9.92 0.58
C TYR A 30 -0.85 -9.80 -0.78
N SER A 31 -1.49 -10.18 -1.89
CA SER A 31 -0.94 -10.01 -3.24
C SER A 31 -1.17 -8.60 -3.80
N ILE A 32 -1.99 -7.78 -3.13
CA ILE A 32 -2.25 -6.38 -3.50
C ILE A 32 -0.94 -5.58 -3.48
N ARG A 33 -0.72 -4.72 -4.48
CA ARG A 33 0.46 -3.86 -4.58
C ARG A 33 0.06 -2.40 -4.74
N LEU A 34 0.71 -1.54 -3.96
CA LEU A 34 0.50 -0.09 -3.97
C LEU A 34 1.32 0.54 -5.11
N GLU A 35 0.83 1.65 -5.66
CA GLU A 35 1.43 2.35 -6.81
C GLU A 35 2.78 2.99 -6.41
N THR A 36 3.85 2.74 -7.18
CA THR A 36 5.22 3.23 -6.91
C THR A 36 5.79 4.10 -8.02
N ASN A 37 4.92 4.61 -8.91
CA ASN A 37 5.32 5.29 -10.14
C ASN A 37 5.77 6.75 -9.92
N GLN A 38 5.71 7.29 -8.70
CA GLN A 38 6.18 8.63 -8.40
C GLN A 38 7.57 8.62 -7.76
N LYS A 39 8.25 9.77 -7.77
CA LYS A 39 9.58 9.95 -7.17
C LYS A 39 9.50 10.76 -5.87
N ASP A 40 8.47 10.48 -5.07
CA ASP A 40 8.15 11.18 -3.83
C ASP A 40 8.22 10.24 -2.61
N GLU A 41 7.95 10.80 -1.43
CA GLU A 41 7.93 10.08 -0.16
C GLU A 41 6.83 9.01 -0.11
N PHE A 42 5.71 9.21 -0.81
CA PHE A 42 4.62 8.22 -0.87
C PHE A 42 5.03 6.98 -1.64
N SER A 43 5.78 7.13 -2.73
CA SER A 43 6.29 5.99 -3.49
C SER A 43 7.32 5.19 -2.69
N LYS A 44 8.14 5.85 -1.86
CA LYS A 44 9.03 5.16 -0.92
C LYS A 44 8.25 4.36 0.12
N LEU A 45 7.18 4.95 0.67
CA LEU A 45 6.28 4.26 1.60
C LEU A 45 5.61 3.05 0.93
N ALA A 46 5.06 3.23 -0.28
CA ALA A 46 4.42 2.16 -1.05
C ALA A 46 5.39 1.00 -1.35
N ILE A 47 6.66 1.29 -1.67
CA ILE A 47 7.71 0.26 -1.82
C ILE A 47 7.87 -0.54 -0.53
N SER A 48 8.07 0.12 0.62
CA SER A 48 8.25 -0.56 1.90
C SER A 48 7.02 -1.37 2.33
N ILE A 49 5.80 -0.89 2.00
CA ILE A 49 4.57 -1.64 2.26
C ILE A 49 4.51 -2.89 1.37
N ASN A 50 4.83 -2.77 0.08
CA ASN A 50 4.87 -3.91 -0.84
C ASN A 50 5.88 -4.97 -0.38
N GLU A 51 7.05 -4.56 0.12
CA GLU A 51 8.05 -5.47 0.72
C GLU A 51 7.51 -6.20 1.96
N LEU A 52 6.75 -5.51 2.82
CA LEU A 52 6.10 -6.11 3.98
C LEU A 52 5.04 -7.14 3.55
N LEU A 53 4.23 -6.83 2.54
CA LEU A 53 3.21 -7.74 2.01
C LEU A 53 3.83 -9.00 1.40
N ASP A 54 4.93 -8.85 0.63
CA ASP A 54 5.73 -9.96 0.11
C ASP A 54 6.22 -10.89 1.24
N TYR A 55 6.68 -10.33 2.35
CA TYR A 55 7.11 -11.10 3.51
C TYR A 55 5.96 -11.89 4.15
N ILE A 56 4.81 -11.24 4.38
CA ILE A 56 3.62 -11.87 4.97
C ILE A 56 3.11 -13.01 4.08
N GLU A 57 3.07 -12.81 2.76
CA GLU A 57 2.66 -13.82 1.79
C GLU A 57 3.59 -15.05 1.84
N LYS A 58 4.90 -14.83 1.93
CA LYS A 58 5.89 -15.91 2.10
C LYS A 58 5.75 -16.65 3.43
N GLU A 59 5.42 -15.97 4.52
CA GLU A 59 5.17 -16.64 5.82
C GLU A 59 3.90 -17.48 5.78
N LYS A 60 2.80 -16.93 5.26
CA LYS A 60 1.53 -17.65 5.12
C LYS A 60 1.68 -18.95 4.33
N ASN A 61 2.43 -18.92 3.22
CA ASN A 61 2.66 -20.10 2.40
C ASN A 61 3.50 -21.15 3.15
N ARG A 62 4.54 -20.73 3.89
CA ARG A 62 5.36 -21.62 4.70
C ARG A 62 4.58 -22.32 5.81
N ASP A 63 3.60 -21.65 6.40
CA ASP A 63 2.73 -22.26 7.43
C ASP A 63 1.73 -23.26 6.83
N GLN A 64 1.36 -23.11 5.56
CA GLN A 64 0.46 -24.06 4.86
C GLN A 64 1.18 -25.33 4.37
N GLU A 65 2.51 -25.27 4.21
CA GLU A 65 3.34 -26.41 3.79
C GLU A 65 3.75 -27.33 4.97
N LYS A 66 3.50 -26.92 6.22
CA LYS A 66 3.77 -27.68 7.44
C LYS A 66 2.58 -28.54 7.87
#